data_AF-A0A453B0C8-F1
#
_entry.id   AF-A0A453B0C8-F1
#
_cell.length_a   1.000
_cell.length_b   1.000
_cell.length_c   1.000
_cell.angle_alpha   90.00
_cell.angle_beta   90.00
_cell.angle_gamma   90.00
#
_symmetry.space_group_name_H-M   'P 1'
#
loop_
_entity.id
_entity.type
_entity.pdbx_description
1 polymer ?
#
loop_
_entity_poly.entity_id
_entity_poly.type
_entity_poly.pdbx_seq_one_letter_code
_entity_poly.pdbx_strand_id
1 'polypeptide(L)'
;MFPDESRSQQLSDEEWRIQMLPLEFLLITVRPVVVMQLRNRNAGGLDLRITEWELRGLDSGYTPASFDLGVRGSLYADRGQRRGSRLRGHLEISITVALPPPLRIVPEAILRGVAESVLSTLAERMKRDVDVGLVADFRRFRLEKAASRAAVARADSKA
;
A
#
# COMPACT_ATOMS: atom_id res chain seq x y z
N MET A 1 8.21 -0.07 -3.92
CA MET A 1 6.98 -0.68 -3.41
C MET A 1 6.04 0.41 -2.94
N PHE A 2 6.58 1.50 -2.39
CA PHE A 2 5.81 2.67 -2.04
C PHE A 2 6.03 3.78 -3.07
N PRO A 3 4.98 4.56 -3.39
CA PRO A 3 5.06 5.59 -4.40
C PRO A 3 5.83 6.79 -3.82
N ASP A 4 6.93 7.15 -4.47
CA ASP A 4 7.94 8.14 -4.04
C ASP A 4 8.65 7.84 -2.71
N GLU A 5 10.00 7.86 -2.73
CA GLU A 5 10.82 7.83 -1.50
C GLU A 5 10.47 8.98 -0.54
N SER A 6 9.83 10.06 -1.03
CA SER A 6 9.35 11.18 -0.21
C SER A 6 8.10 10.87 0.63
N ARG A 7 7.38 9.78 0.33
CA ARG A 7 6.12 9.41 1.01
C ARG A 7 6.21 8.10 1.78
N SER A 8 7.37 7.44 1.78
CA SER A 8 7.61 6.22 2.54
C SER A 8 8.82 6.35 3.43
N GLN A 9 8.65 6.08 4.72
CA GLN A 9 9.70 6.06 5.71
C GLN A 9 9.79 4.66 6.32
N GLN A 10 10.96 4.04 6.22
CA GLN A 10 11.20 2.77 6.89
C GLN A 10 11.33 3.01 8.41
N LEU A 11 10.49 2.33 9.19
CA LEU A 11 10.54 2.36 10.65
C LEU A 11 11.40 1.22 11.20
N SER A 12 11.35 0.04 10.56
CA SER A 12 12.15 -1.14 10.90
C SER A 12 12.38 -2.02 9.67
N ASP A 13 13.08 -3.15 9.84
CA ASP A 13 13.31 -4.11 8.75
C ASP A 13 12.00 -4.64 8.14
N GLU A 14 10.92 -4.72 8.93
CA GLU A 14 9.62 -5.22 8.48
C GLU A 14 8.54 -4.14 8.39
N GLU A 15 8.75 -2.92 8.92
CA GLU A 15 7.70 -1.91 9.04
C GLU A 15 8.02 -0.60 8.34
N TRP A 16 7.01 -0.09 7.62
CA TRP A 16 7.12 1.07 6.75
C TRP A 16 5.95 2.01 7.00
N ARG A 17 6.25 3.27 7.30
CA ARG A 17 5.25 4.34 7.38
C ARG A 17 5.07 4.95 6.00
N ILE A 18 3.85 4.94 5.50
CA ILE A 18 3.51 5.35 4.14
C ILE A 18 2.42 6.40 4.21
N GLN A 19 2.69 7.55 3.61
CA GLN A 19 1.69 8.57 3.39
C GLN A 19 0.92 8.25 2.11
N MET A 20 -0.35 7.90 2.27
CA MET A 20 -1.23 7.64 1.15
C MET A 20 -1.61 8.94 0.44
N LEU A 21 -2.00 8.81 -0.83
CA LEU A 21 -2.55 9.92 -1.59
C LEU A 21 -3.82 10.47 -0.91
N PRO A 22 -4.05 11.78 -0.97
CA PRO A 22 -5.30 12.36 -0.48
C PRO A 22 -6.50 11.71 -1.16
N LEU A 23 -7.53 11.45 -0.37
CA LEU A 23 -8.84 10.97 -0.78
C LEU A 23 -9.81 12.13 -0.62
N GLU A 24 -10.53 12.42 -1.68
CA GLU A 24 -11.55 13.47 -1.71
C GLU A 24 -12.90 12.82 -1.90
N PHE A 25 -13.82 13.09 -0.99
CA PHE A 25 -15.21 12.64 -1.10
C PHE A 25 -16.13 13.67 -0.45
N LEU A 26 -17.29 13.89 -1.08
CA LEU A 26 -18.22 14.95 -0.71
C LEU A 26 -17.53 16.33 -0.67
N LEU A 27 -17.20 16.81 0.53
CA LEU A 27 -16.56 18.09 0.83
C LEU A 27 -15.34 17.91 1.75
N ILE A 28 -14.84 16.68 1.88
CA ILE A 28 -13.81 16.31 2.84
C ILE A 28 -12.61 15.77 2.07
N THR A 29 -11.42 16.31 2.38
CA THR A 29 -10.14 15.82 1.89
C THR A 29 -9.39 15.16 3.03
N VAL A 30 -9.28 13.84 3.02
CA VAL A 30 -8.51 13.11 4.04
C VAL A 30 -7.18 12.63 3.47
N ARG A 31 -6.15 12.67 4.30
CA ARG A 31 -4.79 12.22 3.97
C ARG A 31 -4.41 11.09 4.93
N PRO A 32 -4.61 9.82 4.53
CA PRO A 32 -4.26 8.70 5.38
C PRO A 32 -2.74 8.55 5.46
N VAL A 33 -2.26 8.23 6.65
CA VAL A 33 -0.89 7.76 6.88
C VAL A 33 -1.02 6.38 7.51
N VAL A 34 -0.35 5.38 6.93
CA VAL A 34 -0.45 3.99 7.38
C VAL A 34 0.92 3.45 7.74
N VAL A 35 1.00 2.63 8.76
CA VAL A 35 2.17 1.80 9.06
C VAL A 35 1.87 0.41 8.55
N MET A 36 2.69 -0.04 7.62
CA MET A 36 2.54 -1.28 6.90
C MET A 36 3.68 -2.22 7.28
N GLN A 37 3.30 -3.41 7.71
CA GLN A 37 4.23 -4.49 7.99
C GLN A 37 4.30 -5.45 6.80
N LEU A 38 5.52 -5.79 6.41
CA LEU A 38 5.85 -6.68 5.32
C LEU A 38 6.63 -7.86 5.86
N ARG A 39 6.06 -9.05 5.70
CA ARG A 39 6.69 -10.30 6.16
C ARG A 39 6.99 -11.20 4.99
N ASN A 40 8.22 -11.69 4.94
CA ASN A 40 8.60 -12.68 3.95
C ASN A 40 8.06 -14.05 4.38
N ARG A 41 7.35 -14.71 3.47
CA ARG A 41 6.90 -16.09 3.64
C ARG A 41 7.90 -17.01 2.93
N ASN A 42 8.37 -18.03 3.63
CA ASN A 42 9.46 -18.94 3.22
C ASN A 42 9.34 -19.55 1.80
N ALA A 43 8.16 -19.52 1.16
CA ALA A 43 7.93 -19.99 -0.21
C ALA A 43 8.18 -18.93 -1.32
N GLY A 44 8.69 -17.74 -0.97
CA GLY A 44 8.80 -16.62 -1.91
C GLY A 44 7.49 -15.84 -2.08
N GLY A 45 6.69 -15.82 -1.01
CA GLY A 45 5.53 -14.95 -0.86
C GLY A 45 5.86 -13.80 0.07
N LEU A 46 5.13 -12.70 -0.05
CA LEU A 46 5.22 -11.52 0.79
C LEU A 46 3.84 -11.29 1.37
N ASP A 47 3.72 -11.34 2.69
CA ASP A 47 2.50 -10.97 3.40
C ASP A 47 2.57 -9.50 3.78
N LEU A 48 1.45 -8.82 3.64
CA LEU A 48 1.30 -7.39 3.87
C LEU A 48 0.15 -7.16 4.82
N ARG A 49 0.36 -6.33 5.84
CA ARG A 49 -0.74 -5.87 6.69
C ARG A 49 -0.49 -4.46 7.18
N ILE A 50 -1.57 -3.71 7.41
CA ILE A 50 -1.48 -2.47 8.20
C ILE A 50 -1.48 -2.83 9.69
N THR A 51 -0.58 -2.23 10.44
CA THR A 51 -0.49 -2.33 11.91
C THR A 51 -1.04 -1.10 12.59
N GLU A 52 -0.83 0.08 12.00
CA GLU A 52 -1.30 1.36 12.52
C GLU A 52 -1.77 2.27 11.38
N TRP A 53 -2.69 3.18 11.66
CA TRP A 53 -3.12 4.18 10.69
C TRP A 53 -3.48 5.50 11.39
N GLU A 54 -3.39 6.60 10.66
CA GLU A 54 -3.67 7.95 11.12
C GLU A 54 -4.37 8.72 9.98
N LEU A 55 -5.49 9.39 10.29
CA LEU A 55 -6.18 10.26 9.33
C LEU A 55 -5.81 11.72 9.58
N ARG A 56 -5.22 12.37 8.57
CA ARG A 56 -4.88 13.80 8.60
C ARG A 56 -5.78 14.60 7.67
N GLY A 57 -5.91 15.91 7.93
CA GLY A 57 -6.67 16.82 7.06
C GLY A 57 -8.18 16.85 7.29
N LEU A 58 -8.66 16.21 8.36
CA LEU A 58 -10.05 16.38 8.82
C LEU A 58 -10.14 17.61 9.73
N ASP A 59 -11.08 18.51 9.43
CA ASP A 59 -11.46 19.55 10.37
C ASP A 59 -12.17 18.92 11.58
N SER A 60 -12.12 19.60 12.72
CA SER A 60 -12.65 19.11 14.01
C SER A 60 -14.12 18.68 13.97
N GLY A 61 -14.93 19.25 13.09
CA GLY A 61 -16.34 18.87 12.88
C GLY A 61 -16.57 17.62 12.02
N TYR A 62 -15.55 17.16 11.29
CA TYR A 62 -15.62 16.01 10.38
C TYR A 62 -14.80 14.82 10.84
N THR A 63 -14.10 14.93 11.98
CA THR A 63 -13.42 13.81 12.61
C THR A 63 -14.46 12.77 13.06
N PRO A 64 -14.41 11.54 12.53
CA PRO A 64 -15.34 10.50 12.93
C PRO A 64 -15.05 10.08 14.38
N ALA A 65 -16.09 9.74 15.14
CA ALA A 65 -15.95 9.27 16.52
C ALA A 65 -15.20 7.94 16.62
N SER A 66 -15.32 7.11 15.58
CA SER A 66 -14.50 5.92 15.37
C SER A 66 -14.20 5.76 13.89
N PHE A 67 -12.98 5.38 13.58
CA PHE A 67 -12.54 4.93 12.27
C PHE A 67 -11.67 3.70 12.49
N ASP A 68 -11.72 2.75 11.58
CA ASP A 68 -10.82 1.61 11.54
C ASP A 68 -10.50 1.27 10.08
N LEU A 69 -9.22 1.06 9.79
CA LEU A 69 -8.73 0.67 8.48
C LEU A 69 -7.92 -0.62 8.61
N GLY A 70 -8.54 -1.70 8.16
CA GLY A 70 -7.88 -2.98 7.98
C GLY A 70 -7.43 -3.14 6.53
N VAL A 71 -6.15 -3.46 6.33
CA VAL A 71 -5.65 -3.91 5.03
C VAL A 71 -4.80 -5.15 5.26
N ARG A 72 -5.10 -6.20 4.50
CA ARG A 72 -4.34 -7.44 4.49
C ARG A 72 -4.11 -7.88 3.06
N GLY A 73 -2.93 -8.34 2.75
CA GLY A 73 -2.64 -8.86 1.43
C GLY A 73 -1.54 -9.89 1.44
N SER A 74 -1.46 -10.61 0.34
CA SER A 74 -0.33 -11.49 0.06
C SER A 74 0.06 -11.33 -1.41
N LEU A 75 1.35 -11.34 -1.68
CA LEU A 75 1.93 -11.33 -3.01
C LEU A 75 2.79 -12.59 -3.14
N TYR A 76 2.75 -13.26 -4.28
CA TYR A 76 3.55 -14.45 -4.54
C TYR A 76 4.00 -14.49 -6.00
N ALA A 77 5.18 -15.06 -6.22
CA ALA A 77 5.70 -15.26 -7.56
C ALA A 77 4.94 -16.38 -8.26
N ASP A 78 4.29 -16.07 -9.38
CA ASP A 78 3.72 -17.04 -10.30
C ASP A 78 4.85 -17.61 -11.18
N ARG A 79 5.39 -18.76 -10.75
CA ARG A 79 6.51 -19.45 -11.41
C ARG A 79 6.06 -20.40 -12.54
N GLY A 80 4.78 -20.40 -12.91
CA GLY A 80 4.21 -21.34 -13.87
C GLY A 80 4.59 -21.10 -15.34
N GLN A 81 5.10 -19.93 -15.73
CA GLN A 81 5.45 -19.62 -17.12
C GLN A 81 6.95 -19.50 -17.38
N ARG A 82 7.43 -20.20 -18.42
CA ARG A 82 8.84 -20.25 -18.86
C ARG A 82 9.38 -18.92 -19.43
N ARG A 83 8.55 -17.89 -19.62
CA ARG A 83 8.95 -16.56 -20.11
C ARG A 83 8.28 -15.45 -19.31
N GLY A 84 8.93 -15.07 -18.20
CA GLY A 84 8.55 -13.91 -17.39
C GLY A 84 8.15 -14.31 -15.97
N SER A 85 8.70 -13.60 -14.97
CA SER A 85 8.22 -13.69 -13.59
C SER A 85 6.98 -12.82 -13.49
N ARG A 86 5.80 -13.43 -13.32
CA ARG A 86 4.59 -12.69 -12.95
C ARG A 86 4.45 -12.73 -11.42
N LEU A 87 4.05 -11.62 -10.83
CA LEU A 87 3.62 -11.58 -9.43
C LEU A 87 2.09 -11.63 -9.44
N ARG A 88 1.52 -12.49 -8.61
CA ARG A 88 0.10 -12.46 -8.29
C ARG A 88 -0.05 -12.04 -6.84
N GLY A 89 -1.12 -11.33 -6.55
CA GLY A 89 -1.44 -10.99 -5.17
C GLY A 89 -2.92 -10.91 -4.95
N HIS A 90 -3.27 -10.97 -3.68
CA HIS A 90 -4.61 -10.71 -3.17
C HIS A 90 -4.49 -9.61 -2.12
N LEU A 91 -5.41 -8.66 -2.15
CA LEU A 91 -5.49 -7.55 -1.21
C LEU A 91 -6.94 -7.41 -0.77
N GLU A 92 -7.15 -7.41 0.53
CA GLU A 92 -8.42 -7.20 1.21
C GLU A 92 -8.33 -5.89 1.99
N ILE A 93 -9.33 -5.03 1.82
CA ILE A 93 -9.44 -3.72 2.47
C ILE A 93 -10.79 -3.67 3.18
N SER A 94 -10.77 -3.41 4.48
CA SER A 94 -11.94 -3.22 5.31
C SER A 94 -11.89 -1.84 5.96
N ILE A 95 -12.94 -1.04 5.78
CA ILE A 95 -13.05 0.29 6.38
C ILE A 95 -14.31 0.33 7.24
N THR A 96 -14.14 0.69 8.50
CA THR A 96 -15.27 0.94 9.42
C THR A 96 -15.21 2.39 9.85
N VAL A 97 -16.31 3.13 9.74
CA VAL A 97 -16.35 4.54 10.14
C VAL A 97 -17.69 4.88 10.78
N ALA A 98 -17.64 5.53 11.94
CA ALA A 98 -18.81 6.20 12.50
C ALA A 98 -19.00 7.53 11.77
N LEU A 99 -20.15 7.70 11.14
CA LEU A 99 -20.44 8.94 10.41
C LEU A 99 -20.35 10.16 11.34
N PRO A 100 -19.53 11.17 10.99
CA PRO A 100 -19.48 12.41 11.76
C PRO A 100 -20.85 13.10 11.70
N PRO A 101 -21.22 13.88 12.74
CA PRO A 101 -22.56 14.48 12.86
C PRO A 101 -23.07 15.22 11.61
N PRO A 102 -22.25 16.01 10.89
CA PRO A 102 -22.70 16.71 9.68
C PRO A 102 -23.15 15.76 8.55
N LEU A 103 -22.58 14.56 8.47
CA LEU A 103 -22.89 13.60 7.41
C LEU A 103 -24.14 12.76 7.70
N ARG A 104 -24.69 12.81 8.92
CA ARG A 104 -25.92 12.07 9.29
C ARG A 104 -27.18 12.58 8.59
N ILE A 105 -27.14 13.80 8.06
CA ILE A 105 -28.24 14.42 7.30
C ILE A 105 -28.30 13.87 5.87
N VAL A 106 -27.20 13.28 5.39
CA VAL A 106 -27.13 12.73 4.03
C VAL A 106 -27.92 11.43 3.95
N PRO A 107 -28.81 11.25 2.96
CA PRO A 107 -29.53 10.01 2.75
C PRO A 107 -28.60 8.80 2.59
N GLU A 108 -28.98 7.66 3.18
CA GLU A 108 -28.19 6.43 3.18
C GLU A 108 -27.82 5.96 1.75
N ALA A 109 -28.73 6.11 0.79
CA ALA A 109 -28.50 5.74 -0.60
C ALA A 109 -27.32 6.52 -1.22
N ILE A 110 -27.17 7.81 -0.88
CA ILE A 110 -26.08 8.65 -1.35
C ILE A 110 -24.78 8.24 -0.64
N LEU A 111 -24.84 8.03 0.67
CA LEU A 111 -23.68 7.58 1.46
C LEU A 111 -23.11 6.26 0.96
N ARG A 112 -23.99 5.31 0.59
CA ARG A 112 -23.59 4.01 0.04
C ARG A 112 -22.87 4.17 -1.29
N GLY A 113 -23.41 4.96 -2.21
CA GLY A 113 -22.77 5.23 -3.51
C GLY A 113 -21.40 5.93 -3.35
N VAL A 114 -21.29 6.86 -2.40
CA VAL A 114 -20.01 7.50 -2.07
C VAL A 114 -19.04 6.51 -1.45
N ALA A 115 -19.48 5.68 -0.51
CA ALA A 115 -18.64 4.67 0.14
C ALA A 115 -18.09 3.65 -0.88
N GLU A 116 -18.94 3.15 -1.79
CA GLU A 116 -18.53 2.29 -2.89
C GLU A 116 -17.50 2.98 -3.79
N SER A 117 -17.76 4.24 -4.18
CA SER A 117 -16.83 5.02 -5.01
C SER A 117 -15.46 5.22 -4.34
N VAL A 118 -15.45 5.51 -3.03
CA VAL A 118 -14.22 5.66 -2.24
C VAL A 118 -13.45 4.35 -2.18
N LEU A 119 -14.13 3.24 -1.87
CA LEU A 119 -13.52 1.91 -1.80
C LEU A 119 -12.97 1.46 -3.16
N SER A 120 -13.71 1.66 -4.25
CA SER A 120 -13.25 1.36 -5.61
C SER A 120 -12.05 2.21 -6.00
N THR A 121 -12.10 3.52 -5.74
CA THR A 121 -10.98 4.42 -6.04
C THR A 121 -9.73 4.06 -5.25
N LEU A 122 -9.88 3.70 -3.98
CA LEU A 122 -8.81 3.20 -3.13
C LEU A 122 -8.20 1.92 -3.69
N ALA A 123 -9.03 0.93 -4.00
CA ALA A 123 -8.58 -0.35 -4.54
C ALA A 123 -7.83 -0.16 -5.87
N GLU A 124 -8.34 0.67 -6.76
CA GLU A 124 -7.70 0.97 -8.05
C GLU A 124 -6.38 1.71 -7.91
N ARG A 125 -6.30 2.69 -7.01
CA ARG A 125 -5.06 3.44 -6.77
C ARG A 125 -4.00 2.55 -6.12
N MET A 126 -4.37 1.79 -5.10
CA MET A 126 -3.45 0.84 -4.46
C MET A 126 -2.93 -0.20 -5.45
N LYS A 127 -3.80 -0.74 -6.31
CA LYS A 127 -3.38 -1.65 -7.38
C LYS A 127 -2.35 -1.00 -8.30
N ARG A 128 -2.59 0.24 -8.74
CA ARG A 128 -1.65 0.98 -9.59
C ARG A 128 -0.32 1.25 -8.89
N ASP A 129 -0.33 1.69 -7.64
CA ASP A 129 0.88 1.99 -6.87
C ASP A 129 1.71 0.72 -6.62
N VAL A 130 1.04 -0.41 -6.36
CA VAL A 130 1.67 -1.74 -6.25
C VAL A 130 2.26 -2.16 -7.60
N ASP A 131 1.49 -2.09 -8.69
CA ASP A 131 1.95 -2.50 -10.02
C ASP A 131 3.18 -1.69 -10.48
N VAL A 132 3.16 -0.37 -10.29
CA VAL A 132 4.29 0.51 -10.68
C VAL A 132 5.46 0.35 -9.70
N GLY A 133 5.18 0.36 -8.40
CA GLY A 133 6.19 0.33 -7.34
C GLY A 133 6.95 -0.99 -7.25
N LEU A 134 6.30 -2.14 -7.46
CA LEU A 134 6.98 -3.44 -7.48
C LEU A 134 7.83 -3.62 -8.73
N VAL A 135 7.37 -3.14 -9.89
CA VAL A 135 8.15 -3.23 -11.12
C VAL A 135 9.43 -2.39 -11.00
N ALA A 136 9.33 -1.18 -10.43
CA ALA A 136 10.48 -0.31 -10.19
C ALA A 136 11.48 -0.94 -9.20
N ASP A 137 11.00 -1.42 -8.04
CA ASP A 137 11.84 -2.06 -7.05
C ASP A 137 12.51 -3.32 -7.57
N PHE A 138 11.78 -4.16 -8.30
CA PHE A 138 12.35 -5.38 -8.86
C PHE A 138 13.45 -5.06 -9.87
N ARG A 139 13.29 -4.01 -10.69
CA ARG A 139 14.35 -3.54 -11.58
C ARG A 139 15.57 -3.07 -10.78
N ARG A 140 15.37 -2.28 -9.72
CA ARG A 140 16.45 -1.81 -8.84
C ARG A 140 17.19 -2.97 -8.18
N PHE A 141 16.47 -3.93 -7.59
CA PHE A 141 17.05 -5.14 -7.00
C PHE A 141 17.85 -5.95 -8.02
N ARG A 142 17.35 -6.10 -9.26
CA ARG A 142 18.09 -6.80 -10.33
C ARG A 142 19.38 -6.08 -10.70
N LEU A 143 19.36 -4.75 -10.76
CA LEU A 143 20.54 -3.95 -11.05
C LEU A 143 21.57 -4.05 -9.91
N GLU A 144 21.15 -3.91 -8.66
CA GLU A 144 22.01 -4.05 -7.48
C GLU A 144 22.63 -5.45 -7.37
N LYS A 145 21.84 -6.50 -7.60
CA LYS A 145 22.33 -7.89 -7.57
C LYS A 145 23.27 -8.20 -8.74
N ALA A 146 23.04 -7.61 -9.92
CA ALA A 146 23.95 -7.74 -11.05
C ALA A 146 25.27 -7.00 -10.79
N ALA A 147 25.21 -5.80 -10.20
CA ALA A 147 26.39 -5.03 -9.81
C ALA A 147 27.21 -5.74 -8.72
N SER A 148 26.53 -6.28 -7.70
CA SER A 148 27.17 -7.04 -6.63
C SER A 148 27.82 -8.33 -7.15
N ARG A 149 27.17 -9.07 -8.06
CA ARG A 149 27.77 -10.23 -8.74
C ARG A 149 28.97 -9.87 -9.61
N ALA A 150 28.91 -8.74 -10.32
CA ALA A 150 30.03 -8.26 -11.14
C ALA A 150 31.21 -7.79 -10.28
N ALA A 151 30.97 -7.23 -9.10
CA ALA A 151 32.00 -6.86 -8.14
C ALA A 151 32.71 -8.08 -7.55
N VAL A 152 31.96 -9.13 -7.19
CA VAL A 152 32.51 -10.41 -6.71
C VAL A 152 33.33 -11.10 -7.80
N ALA A 153 32.82 -11.18 -9.04
CA ALA A 153 33.56 -11.78 -10.16
C ALA A 153 34.84 -11.01 -10.55
N ARG A 154 34.89 -9.69 -10.33
CA ARG A 154 36.10 -8.87 -10.54
C ARG A 154 37.13 -9.03 -9.42
N ALA A 155 36.69 -9.37 -8.20
CA ALA A 155 37.60 -9.66 -7.08
C ALA A 155 38.29 -11.02 -7.25
N ASP A 156 37.55 -12.04 -7.72
CA ASP A 156 38.10 -13.38 -7.99
C ASP A 156 39.06 -13.42 -9.20
N SER A 157 39.00 -12.44 -10.10
CA SER A 157 39.90 -12.32 -11.27
C SER A 157 41.25 -11.65 -10.94
N LYS A 158 41.42 -11.10 -9.72
CA LYS A 158 42.62 -10.38 -9.29
C LYS A 158 43.47 -11.13 -8.26
N ALA A 159 43.03 -12.33 -7.87
CA ALA A 159 43.78 -13.29 -7.06
C ALA A 159 44.37 -14.39 -7.97
#